data_AF-A0A931K6B0-F1
#
_entry.id   AF-A0A931K6B0-F1
#
_cell.length_a   1.000
_cell.length_b   1.000
_cell.length_c   1.000
_cell.angle_alpha   90.00
_cell.angle_beta   90.00
_cell.angle_gamma   90.00
#
_symmetry.space_group_name_H-M   'P 1'
#
loop_
_entity.id
_entity.type
_entity.pdbx_description
1 polymer ?
#
loop_
_entity_poly.entity_id
_entity_poly.type
_entity_poly.pdbx_seq_one_letter_code
_entity_poly.pdbx_strand_id
1 'polypeptide(L)'
;MNGETMPRDVKLWRDSSDRLVCSCDGIDAAGYSETCREISSEFGLKPVGESIDGIDVSYQGYVRGRAQVDLEWDIWMGFMAVAKTVDTEPLILAIAEWLSRNLAEPPNSR
;
A
#
# COMPACT_ATOMS: atom_id res chain seq x y z
N MET A 1 -1.79 27.65 10.66
CA MET A 1 -1.97 26.93 9.40
C MET A 1 -2.73 25.67 9.74
N ASN A 2 -4.02 25.65 9.42
CA ASN A 2 -4.86 24.47 9.64
C ASN A 2 -4.56 23.54 8.49
N GLY A 3 -3.80 22.46 8.75
CA GLY A 3 -3.62 21.41 7.76
C GLY A 3 -4.96 20.69 7.61
N GLU A 4 -5.73 21.06 6.59
CA GLU A 4 -6.88 20.27 6.16
C GLU A 4 -6.34 18.92 5.72
N THR A 5 -6.53 17.90 6.56
CA THR A 5 -6.22 16.51 6.22
C THR A 5 -7.22 16.12 5.14
N MET A 6 -6.81 16.25 3.88
CA MET A 6 -7.60 15.81 2.73
C MET A 6 -7.95 14.32 2.90
N PRO A 7 -9.16 13.88 2.51
CA PRO A 7 -9.49 12.46 2.48
C PRO A 7 -8.45 11.73 1.62
N ARG A 8 -7.90 10.65 2.17
CA ARG A 8 -6.90 9.83 1.48
C ARG A 8 -7.63 8.99 0.43
N ASP A 9 -7.55 9.41 -0.82
CA ASP A 9 -8.18 8.71 -1.94
C ASP A 9 -7.36 7.47 -2.31
N VAL A 10 -8.03 6.32 -2.30
CA VAL A 10 -7.49 5.07 -2.85
C VAL A 10 -7.83 5.00 -4.33
N LYS A 11 -6.83 4.80 -5.18
CA LYS A 11 -6.97 4.72 -6.63
C LYS A 11 -6.57 3.33 -7.12
N LEU A 12 -7.27 2.82 -8.13
CA LEU A 12 -6.98 1.55 -8.80
C LEU A 12 -6.65 1.81 -10.27
N TRP A 13 -5.57 1.21 -10.76
CA TRP A 13 -5.13 1.36 -12.15
C TRP A 13 -4.29 0.15 -12.60
N ARG A 14 -3.98 0.08 -13.89
CA ARG A 14 -3.11 -0.94 -14.50
C ARG A 14 -1.79 -0.30 -14.89
N ASP A 15 -0.67 -0.90 -14.48
CA ASP A 15 0.64 -0.43 -14.90
C ASP A 15 0.97 -0.81 -16.35
N SER A 16 2.16 -0.41 -16.82
CA SER A 16 2.61 -0.69 -18.19
C SER A 16 2.79 -2.18 -18.49
N SER A 17 2.82 -3.02 -17.47
CA SER A 17 2.89 -4.48 -17.56
C SER A 17 1.51 -5.15 -17.37
N ASP A 18 0.43 -4.35 -17.42
CA ASP A 18 -0.96 -4.77 -17.18
C ASP A 18 -1.21 -5.37 -15.79
N ARG A 19 -0.39 -5.01 -14.80
CA ARG A 19 -0.56 -5.45 -13.41
C ARG A 19 -1.51 -4.52 -12.69
N LEU A 20 -2.40 -5.08 -11.87
CA LEU A 20 -3.28 -4.28 -11.02
C LEU A 20 -2.46 -3.61 -9.91
N VAL A 21 -2.65 -2.30 -9.78
CA VAL A 21 -2.04 -1.46 -8.75
C VAL A 21 -3.15 -0.77 -7.97
N CYS A 22 -3.03 -0.76 -6.64
CA CYS A 22 -3.74 0.22 -5.82
C CYS A 22 -2.74 1.23 -5.25
N SER A 23 -3.08 2.51 -5.29
CA SER A 23 -2.29 3.58 -4.68
C SER A 23 -3.11 4.36 -3.68
N CYS A 24 -2.45 4.94 -2.68
CA CYS A 24 -3.07 5.76 -1.66
C CYS A 24 -2.20 6.98 -1.34
N ASP A 25 -2.79 8.15 -1.53
CA ASP A 25 -2.15 9.41 -1.19
C ASP A 25 -2.15 9.63 0.32
N GLY A 26 -1.16 10.36 0.85
CA GLY A 26 -1.11 10.78 2.25
C GLY A 26 -0.43 9.81 3.23
N ILE A 27 0.13 8.71 2.75
CA ILE A 27 1.17 7.96 3.46
C ILE A 27 2.51 8.56 3.05
N ASP A 28 3.26 9.10 4.00
CA ASP A 28 4.63 9.60 3.79
C ASP A 28 5.68 8.50 4.02
N ALA A 29 6.95 8.84 3.79
CA ALA A 29 8.06 7.91 4.00
C ALA A 29 8.08 7.31 5.41
N ALA A 30 7.70 8.10 6.43
CA ALA A 30 7.68 7.64 7.82
C ALA A 30 6.54 6.64 8.07
N GLY A 31 5.38 6.86 7.44
CA GLY A 31 4.21 5.98 7.54
C GLY A 31 4.31 4.70 6.69
N TYR A 32 5.22 4.63 5.72
CA TYR A 32 5.38 3.47 4.83
C TYR A 32 5.62 2.16 5.61
N SER A 33 6.64 2.13 6.47
CA SER A 33 7.02 0.91 7.20
C SER A 33 5.92 0.41 8.15
N GLU A 34 5.19 1.33 8.78
CA GLU A 34 4.05 0.99 9.64
C GLU A 34 2.88 0.44 8.82
N THR A 35 2.56 1.08 7.70
CA THR A 35 1.50 0.62 6.78
C THR A 35 1.81 -0.78 6.24
N CYS A 36 3.05 -1.03 5.82
CA CYS A 36 3.51 -2.35 5.40
C CYS A 36 3.34 -3.41 6.49
N ARG A 37 3.66 -3.07 7.74
CA ARG A 37 3.48 -3.96 8.91
C ARG A 37 2.00 -4.27 9.14
N GLU A 38 1.12 -3.28 9.05
CA GLU A 38 -0.31 -3.45 9.26
C GLU A 38 -0.96 -4.31 8.17
N ILE A 39 -0.68 -4.00 6.90
CA ILE A 39 -1.14 -4.79 5.76
C ILE A 39 -0.63 -6.22 5.83
N SER A 40 0.68 -6.41 6.08
CA SER A 40 1.24 -7.76 6.15
C SER A 40 0.65 -8.58 7.30
N SER A 41 0.38 -7.96 8.46
CA SER A 41 -0.29 -8.63 9.57
C SER A 41 -1.74 -8.99 9.26
N GLU A 42 -2.52 -8.06 8.69
CA GLU A 42 -3.93 -8.26 8.36
C GLU A 42 -4.11 -9.40 7.36
N PHE A 43 -3.30 -9.42 6.31
CA PHE A 43 -3.45 -10.38 5.22
C PHE A 43 -2.61 -11.65 5.37
N GLY A 44 -1.83 -11.77 6.46
CA GLY A 44 -0.96 -12.92 6.71
C GLY A 44 0.18 -13.06 5.70
N LEU A 45 0.75 -11.93 5.28
CA LEU A 45 1.83 -11.88 4.31
C LEU A 45 3.19 -12.09 4.97
N LYS A 46 4.11 -12.72 4.24
CA LYS A 46 5.50 -12.89 4.68
C LYS A 46 6.44 -12.08 3.79
N PRO A 47 7.39 -11.31 4.34
CA PRO A 47 8.34 -10.57 3.52
C PRO A 47 9.22 -11.53 2.72
N VAL A 48 9.62 -11.08 1.53
CA VAL A 48 10.54 -11.81 0.63
C VAL A 48 11.65 -10.88 0.19
N GLY A 49 12.89 -11.37 0.30
CA GLY A 49 14.08 -10.58 0.00
C GLY A 49 14.33 -9.49 1.04
N GLU A 50 15.23 -8.59 0.70
CA GLU A 50 15.59 -7.43 1.53
C GLU A 50 14.66 -6.26 1.23
N SER A 51 14.29 -5.50 2.27
CA SER A 51 13.62 -4.22 2.10
C SER A 51 14.59 -3.20 1.51
N ILE A 52 14.11 -2.39 0.58
CA ILE A 52 14.79 -1.16 0.17
C ILE A 52 14.12 -0.03 0.96
N ASP A 53 14.91 0.74 1.70
CA ASP A 53 14.44 1.92 2.44
C ASP A 53 15.31 3.12 2.06
N GLY A 54 14.82 3.89 1.09
CA GLY A 54 15.51 5.01 0.48
C GLY A 54 14.75 6.31 0.69
N ILE A 55 15.46 7.44 0.55
CA ILE A 55 14.86 8.77 0.74
C ILE A 55 13.78 9.09 -0.29
N ASP A 56 13.94 8.59 -1.52
CA ASP A 56 13.04 8.87 -2.63
C ASP A 56 12.10 7.70 -2.94
N VAL A 57 12.52 6.47 -2.60
CA VAL A 57 11.85 5.22 -2.92
C VAL A 57 12.09 4.20 -1.81
N SER A 58 11.01 3.56 -1.36
CA SER A 58 11.05 2.39 -0.48
C SER A 58 10.22 1.25 -1.08
N TYR A 59 10.62 0.01 -0.81
CA TYR A 59 10.06 -1.18 -1.44
C TYR A 59 10.24 -2.41 -0.55
N GLN A 60 9.22 -3.25 -0.46
CA GLN A 60 9.30 -4.59 0.15
C GLN A 60 8.34 -5.54 -0.55
N GLY A 61 8.88 -6.67 -1.03
CA GLY A 61 8.09 -7.76 -1.58
C GLY A 61 7.50 -8.66 -0.48
N TYR A 62 6.31 -9.20 -0.74
CA TYR A 62 5.57 -10.07 0.18
C TYR A 62 4.90 -11.24 -0.55
N VAL A 63 4.75 -12.37 0.16
CA VAL A 63 4.07 -13.56 -0.36
C VAL A 63 3.03 -14.14 0.59
N ARG A 64 2.01 -14.76 -0.01
CA ARG A 64 1.03 -15.62 0.66
C ARG A 64 0.60 -16.76 -0.27
N GLY A 65 1.16 -17.95 -0.04
CA GLY A 65 0.95 -19.07 -0.95
C GLY A 65 1.53 -18.76 -2.34
N ARG A 66 0.67 -18.69 -3.36
CA ARG A 66 1.04 -18.31 -4.74
C ARG A 66 0.91 -16.82 -5.04
N ALA A 67 0.28 -16.05 -4.14
CA ALA A 67 0.15 -14.61 -4.30
C ALA A 67 1.47 -13.93 -3.94
N GLN A 68 1.90 -13.00 -4.78
CA GLN A 68 3.08 -12.15 -4.56
C GLN A 68 2.70 -10.69 -4.84
N VAL A 69 2.84 -9.87 -3.81
CA VAL A 69 2.54 -8.44 -3.84
C VAL A 69 3.78 -7.68 -3.41
N ASP A 70 4.05 -6.57 -4.10
CA ASP A 70 5.06 -5.64 -3.62
C ASP A 70 4.36 -4.42 -3.04
N LEU A 71 4.80 -4.01 -1.86
CA LEU A 71 4.41 -2.75 -1.24
C LEU A 71 5.53 -1.76 -1.50
N GLU A 72 5.15 -0.64 -2.09
CA GLU A 72 6.04 0.35 -2.68
C GLU A 72 5.67 1.73 -2.14
N TRP A 73 6.66 2.61 -2.04
CA TRP A 73 6.45 4.02 -1.78
C TRP A 73 7.46 4.83 -2.56
N ASP A 74 7.01 5.92 -3.19
CA ASP A 74 7.91 6.93 -3.75
C ASP A 74 7.37 8.34 -3.57
N ILE A 75 8.27 9.32 -3.69
CA ILE A 75 7.97 10.75 -3.46
C ILE A 75 6.93 11.35 -4.44
N TRP A 76 6.62 10.68 -5.55
CA TRP A 76 5.70 11.16 -6.57
C TRP A 76 4.31 10.51 -6.46
N MET A 77 4.28 9.20 -6.21
CA MET A 77 3.07 8.39 -6.24
C MET A 77 2.53 8.05 -4.85
N GLY A 78 3.32 8.28 -3.80
CA GLY A 78 2.98 7.86 -2.45
C GLY A 78 3.00 6.34 -2.32
N PHE A 79 2.14 5.79 -1.46
CA PHE A 79 2.07 4.36 -1.22
C PHE A 79 1.38 3.63 -2.37
N MET A 80 1.92 2.47 -2.75
CA MET A 80 1.38 1.59 -3.78
C MET A 80 1.46 0.13 -3.34
N ALA A 81 0.48 -0.67 -3.74
CA ALA A 81 0.55 -2.13 -3.72
C ALA A 81 0.38 -2.66 -5.15
N VAL A 82 1.31 -3.51 -5.58
CA VAL A 82 1.42 -3.98 -6.97
C VAL A 82 1.27 -5.49 -7.03
N ALA A 83 0.30 -6.00 -7.79
CA ALA A 83 0.16 -7.43 -8.04
C ALA A 83 1.31 -7.93 -8.94
N LYS A 84 2.11 -8.89 -8.49
CA LYS A 84 3.14 -9.51 -9.36
C LYS A 84 2.63 -10.70 -10.17
N THR A 85 1.44 -11.19 -9.84
CA THR A 85 0.75 -12.25 -10.58
C THR A 85 -0.74 -11.93 -10.67
N VAL A 86 -1.42 -12.47 -11.69
CA VAL A 86 -2.88 -12.34 -11.84
C VAL A 86 -3.62 -12.90 -10.61
N ASP A 87 -3.10 -13.99 -10.03
CA ASP A 87 -3.63 -14.60 -8.80
C ASP A 87 -3.57 -13.64 -7.58
N THR A 88 -2.77 -12.57 -7.66
CA THR A 88 -2.64 -11.57 -6.60
C THR A 88 -3.68 -10.45 -6.73
N GLU A 89 -4.35 -10.27 -7.86
CA GLU A 89 -5.31 -9.17 -8.05
C GLU A 89 -6.43 -9.12 -6.98
N PRO A 90 -7.02 -10.24 -6.54
CA PRO A 90 -7.99 -10.21 -5.44
C PRO A 90 -7.40 -9.68 -4.12
N LEU A 91 -6.09 -9.90 -3.88
CA LEU A 91 -5.40 -9.33 -2.71
C LEU A 91 -5.23 -7.82 -2.85
N ILE A 92 -4.94 -7.30 -4.05
CA ILE A 92 -4.85 -5.84 -4.28
C ILE A 92 -6.18 -5.15 -4.02
N LEU A 93 -7.29 -5.74 -4.47
CA LEU A 93 -8.63 -5.21 -4.19
C LEU A 93 -8.93 -5.20 -2.68
N ALA A 94 -8.57 -6.27 -1.96
CA ALA A 94 -8.74 -6.33 -0.52
C ALA A 94 -7.87 -5.30 0.24
N ILE A 95 -6.64 -5.07 -0.23
CA ILE A 95 -5.76 -4.02 0.30
C ILE A 95 -6.36 -2.64 0.04
N ALA A 96 -6.89 -2.38 -1.16
CA ALA A 96 -7.54 -1.13 -1.49
C ALA A 96 -8.76 -0.83 -0.59
N GLU A 97 -9.59 -1.84 -0.32
CA GLU A 97 -10.68 -1.73 0.65
C GLU A 97 -10.18 -1.48 2.07
N TRP A 98 -9.12 -2.17 2.49
CA TRP A 98 -8.52 -1.97 3.82
C TRP A 98 -7.96 -0.55 3.97
N LEU A 99 -7.24 -0.04 2.97
CA LEU A 99 -6.74 1.33 2.93
C LEU A 99 -7.92 2.31 3.03
N SER A 100 -8.97 2.11 2.24
CA SER A 100 -10.15 2.97 2.25
C SER A 100 -10.85 3.02 3.62
N ARG A 101 -10.85 1.92 4.39
CA ARG A 101 -11.47 1.86 5.72
C ARG A 101 -10.61 2.45 6.83
N ASN A 102 -9.31 2.17 6.80
CA ASN A 102 -8.41 2.55 7.90
C ASN A 102 -7.81 3.95 7.73
N LEU A 103 -7.93 4.52 6.53
CA LEU A 103 -7.38 5.84 6.19
C LEU A 103 -8.46 6.90 5.92
N ALA A 104 -9.74 6.51 5.94
CA ALA A 104 -10.87 7.45 5.92
C ALA A 104 -11.17 7.97 7.33
N GLU A 105 -10.61 9.15 7.63
CA GLU A 105 -10.76 9.94 8.86
C GLU A 105 -10.27 9.30 10.18
N PRO A 106 -9.64 10.07 11.09
CA PRO A 106 -9.53 9.65 12.48
C PRO A 106 -10.95 9.52 13.07
N PRO A 107 -11.24 8.52 13.92
CA PRO A 107 -12.51 8.49 14.64
C PRO A 107 -12.65 9.80 15.42
N ASN A 108 -13.71 10.55 15.10
CA ASN A 108 -14.14 11.73 15.83
C ASN A 108 -13.94 11.51 17.34
N SER A 109 -12.98 12.22 17.93
CA SER A 109 -12.80 12.23 19.37
C SER A 109 -14.04 12.86 19.98
N ARG A 110 -14.90 12.04 20.58
CA ARG A 110 -15.96 12.47 21.50
C ARG A 110 -15.44 12.47 22.93
#